data_AF-A0A3C1D8Y8-F1
#
_entry.id   AF-A0A3C1D8Y8-F1
#
_cell.length_a   1.000
_cell.length_b   1.000
_cell.length_c   1.000
_cell.angle_alpha   90.00
_cell.angle_beta   90.00
_cell.angle_gamma   90.00
#
_symmetry.space_group_name_H-M   'P 1'
#
loop_
_entity.id
_entity.type
_entity.pdbx_description
1 polymer ?
#
loop_
_entity_poly.entity_id
_entity_poly.type
_entity_poly.pdbx_seq_one_letter_code
_entity_poly.pdbx_strand_id
1 'polypeptide(L)' 'MIAVVDYHKGNLKSVERGLVGVGADARITDDPATIARAEAIVLPGVGAFADA' A
#
# COMPACT_ATOMS: atom_id res chain seq x y z
N MET A 1 -3.01 8.51 -8.49
CA MET A 1 -2.45 8.04 -7.22
C MET A 1 -3.00 6.67 -6.79
N ILE A 2 -2.09 5.72 -6.60
CA ILE A 2 -2.32 4.38 -6.05
C ILE A 2 -2.04 4.42 -4.55
N ALA A 3 -3.04 4.11 -3.73
CA ALA A 3 -2.86 4.03 -2.28
C ALA A 3 -2.30 2.66 -1.88
N VAL A 4 -1.13 2.65 -1.27
CA VAL A 4 -0.57 1.46 -0.62
C VAL A 4 -1.01 1.49 0.84
N VAL A 5 -1.94 0.60 1.21
CA VAL A 5 -2.56 0.62 2.54
C VAL A 5 -1.54 0.19 3.59
N ASP A 6 -1.23 1.08 4.52
CA ASP A 6 -0.46 0.75 5.72
C ASP A 6 -1.40 0.16 6.77
N TYR A 7 -1.23 -1.13 7.06
CA TYR A 7 -1.93 -1.84 8.14
C TYR A 7 -0.98 -2.20 9.28
N HIS A 8 0.11 -1.45 9.42
CA HIS A 8 1.14 -1.55 10.45
C HIS A 8 1.90 -2.89 10.50
N LYS A 9 1.87 -3.69 9.42
CA LYS A 9 2.70 -4.89 9.26
C LYS A 9 3.31 -4.98 7.86
N GLY A 10 4.55 -5.48 7.79
CA GLY A 10 5.26 -5.75 6.53
C GLY A 10 6.21 -4.66 6.05
N ASN A 11 6.76 -4.84 4.85
CA ASN A 11 7.77 -3.96 4.24
C ASN A 11 7.14 -3.10 3.12
N LEU A 12 6.31 -2.14 3.51
CA LEU A 12 5.51 -1.28 2.62
C LEU A 12 6.36 -0.44 1.66
N LYS A 13 7.57 -0.04 2.12
CA LYS A 13 8.51 0.77 1.33
C LYS A 13 8.99 0.05 0.07
N SER A 14 9.10 -1.28 0.08
CA SER A 14 9.49 -2.02 -1.14
C SER A 14 8.40 -1.99 -2.20
N VAL A 15 7.13 -2.05 -1.79
CA VAL A 15 5.98 -1.99 -2.71
C VAL A 15 5.87 -0.60 -3.34
N GLU A 16 5.92 0.44 -2.51
CA GLU A 16 5.91 1.83 -2.99
C GLU A 16 7.06 2.10 -3.98
N ARG A 17 8.29 1.69 -3.63
CA ARG A 17 9.45 1.85 -4.53
C ARG A 17 9.31 1.08 -5.84
N GLY A 18 8.73 -0.12 -5.82
CA GLY A 18 8.48 -0.89 -7.04
C GLY A 18 7.49 -0.18 -7.96
N LEU A 19 6.41 0.36 -7.40
CA LEU A 19 5.40 1.12 -8.14
C LEU A 19 5.97 2.44 -8.71
N VAL A 20 6.66 3.21 -7.88
CA VAL A 20 7.33 4.44 -8.32
C VAL A 20 8.40 4.14 -9.38
N GLY A 21 9.14 3.03 -9.24
CA GLY A 21 10.17 2.61 -10.17
C GLY A 21 9.65 2.28 -11.58
N VAL A 22 8.39 1.89 -11.72
CA VAL A 22 7.72 1.69 -13.03
C VAL A 22 6.96 2.94 -13.50
N GLY A 23 7.12 4.08 -12.82
CA GLY A 23 6.50 5.35 -13.18
C GLY A 23 5.07 5.53 -12.64
N ALA A 24 4.61 4.65 -11.74
CA ALA A 24 3.31 4.83 -11.11
C ALA A 24 3.38 5.86 -9.96
N ASP A 25 2.37 6.71 -9.86
CA ASP A 25 2.16 7.58 -8.72
C ASP A 25 1.55 6.76 -7.58
N ALA A 26 2.38 6.35 -6.61
CA ALA A 26 1.98 5.54 -5.46
C ALA A 26 2.36 6.20 -4.14
N ARG A 27 1.51 6.04 -3.13
CA ARG A 27 1.72 6.60 -1.80
C ARG A 27 1.28 5.64 -0.71
N ILE A 28 2.15 5.44 0.28
CA ILE A 28 1.78 4.70 1.51
C ILE A 28 0.88 5.58 2.38
N THR A 29 -0.26 5.05 2.83
CA THR A 29 -1.19 5.76 3.71
C THR A 29 -2.11 4.81 4.48
N ASP A 30 -2.45 5.21 5.70
CA ASP A 30 -3.47 4.62 6.58
C ASP A 30 -4.71 5.53 6.73
N ASP A 31 -4.71 6.71 6.09
CA ASP A 31 -5.81 7.67 6.16
C ASP A 31 -6.99 7.22 5.29
N PRO A 32 -8.17 6.92 5.88
CA PRO A 32 -9.34 6.50 5.12
C PRO A 32 -9.78 7.50 4.06
N ALA A 33 -9.60 8.81 4.29
CA ALA A 33 -9.98 9.83 3.33
C ALA A 33 -9.07 9.81 2.09
N THR A 34 -7.77 9.60 2.28
CA THR A 34 -6.80 9.43 1.20
C THR A 34 -7.05 8.14 0.43
N ILE A 35 -7.34 7.02 1.11
CA ILE A 35 -7.67 5.73 0.49
C ILE A 35 -8.95 5.84 -0.35
N ALA A 36 -9.99 6.47 0.18
CA ALA A 36 -11.28 6.62 -0.51
C ALA A 36 -11.20 7.48 -1.79
N ARG A 37 -10.16 8.32 -1.91
CA ARG A 37 -9.92 9.17 -3.09
C ARG A 37 -8.91 8.60 -4.07
N ALA A 38 -8.29 7.46 -3.75
CA ALA A 38 -7.31 6.83 -4.62
C ALA A 38 -7.98 6.22 -5.87
N GLU A 39 -7.27 6.23 -7.00
CA GLU A 39 -7.76 5.62 -8.25
C GLU A 39 -7.63 4.10 -8.22
N ALA A 40 -6.68 3.60 -7.43
CA ALA A 40 -6.47 2.19 -7.17
C ALA A 40 -5.89 2.00 -5.77
N ILE A 41 -6.10 0.81 -5.20
CA ILE A 41 -5.65 0.46 -3.87
C ILE A 41 -4.79 -0.81 -3.97
N VAL A 42 -3.64 -0.79 -3.29
CA VAL A 42 -2.78 -1.94 -3.06
C VAL A 42 -2.85 -2.27 -1.59
N LEU A 43 -3.33 -3.46 -1.27
CA LEU A 43 -3.30 -4.03 0.08
C LEU A 43 -2.12 -5.01 0.16
N PRO A 44 -0.96 -4.60 0.71
CA PRO A 44 0.21 -5.46 0.75
C PRO A 44 0.00 -6.66 1.66
N GLY A 45 0.51 -7.83 1.31
CA GLY A 45 0.47 -9.02 2.17
C GLY A 45 1.89 -9.53 2.40
N VAL A 46 2.30 -9.63 3.65
CA VAL A 46 3.38 -10.56 4.04
C VAL A 46 2.69 -11.77 4.67
N GLY A 47 2.90 -12.97 4.13
CA GLY A 47 2.25 -14.19 4.67
C GLY A 47 2.58 -14.40 6.16
N ALA A 48 1.77 -15.07 6.97
CA ALA A 48 0.53 -15.80 6.76
C ALA A 48 -0.67 -15.12 7.43
N PHE A 49 -1.87 -15.39 6.92
CA PHE A 49 -3.18 -15.04 7.51
C PHE A 49 -3.53 -15.89 8.77
N ALA A 50 -2.53 -16.41 9.47
CA ALA A 50 -2.67 -17.09 10.77
C ALA A 50 -1.37 -16.76 11.54
N ASP A 51 -1.37 -16.20 12.73
CA ASP A 51 -2.20 -16.56 13.88
C ASP A 51 -2.99 -15.36 14.45
N ALA A 52 -4.29 -15.57 14.62
CA ALA A 52 -5.17 -14.78 15.49
C ALA A 52 -5.28 -15.48 16.85
#